data_AF-A0A960PQI3-F1
#
_entry.id   AF-A0A960PQI3-F1
#
_cell.length_a   1.000
_cell.length_b   1.000
_cell.length_c   1.000
_cell.angle_alpha   90.00
_cell.angle_beta   90.00
_cell.angle_gamma   90.00
#
_symmetry.space_group_name_H-M   'P 1'
#
loop_
_entity.id
_entity.type
_entity.pdbx_description
1 polymer ?
#
loop_
_entity_poly.entity_id
_entity_poly.type
_entity_poly.pdbx_seq_one_letter_code
_entity_poly.pdbx_strand_id
1 'polypeptide(L)'
;MNDRRRKLLPEHLRGPSQTMGRSHHSCGATYGLLERCNFACTSCYLGKGANATAALSSEEVRHQLDTLRRFLGPQGKAQITAGEVTLLPVAV
;
A
#
# COMPACT_ATOMS: atom_id res chain seq x y z
N MET A 1 3.80 6.87 10.79
CA MET A 1 3.68 8.31 11.05
C MET A 1 4.00 8.52 12.52
N ASN A 2 5.05 9.28 12.84
CA ASN A 2 5.47 9.44 14.23
C ASN A 2 4.50 10.37 14.97
N ASP A 3 4.26 10.12 16.26
CA ASP A 3 3.39 10.89 17.16
C ASP A 3 3.73 12.40 17.25
N ARG A 4 4.77 12.84 16.53
CA ARG A 4 5.21 14.23 16.34
C ARG A 4 4.06 15.17 15.98
N ARG A 5 3.19 14.83 15.03
CA ARG A 5 2.07 15.73 14.63
C ARG A 5 1.02 15.86 15.72
N ARG A 6 0.68 14.77 16.42
CA ARG A 6 -0.23 14.80 17.57
C ARG A 6 0.31 15.68 18.70
N LYS A 7 1.62 15.67 18.94
CA LYS A 7 2.28 16.54 19.94
C LYS A 7 2.21 18.03 19.62
N LEU A 8 1.84 18.44 18.40
CA LEU A 8 1.61 19.85 18.06
C LEU A 8 0.22 20.35 18.48
N LEU A 9 -0.73 19.46 18.79
CA LEU A 9 -2.06 19.84 19.23
C LEU A 9 -2.05 20.25 20.71
N PRO A 10 -2.90 21.20 21.14
CA PRO A 10 -3.21 21.43 22.56
C PRO A 10 -3.59 20.12 23.28
N GLU A 11 -3.17 19.96 24.53
CA GLU A 11 -3.34 18.69 25.26
C GLU A 11 -4.81 18.25 25.39
N HIS A 12 -5.73 19.18 25.63
CA HIS A 12 -7.16 18.90 25.73
C HIS A 12 -7.80 18.40 24.42
N LEU A 13 -7.12 18.55 23.27
CA LEU A 13 -7.57 18.00 21.98
C LEU A 13 -7.00 16.60 21.70
N ARG A 14 -6.11 16.07 22.55
CA ARG A 14 -5.40 14.80 22.34
C ARG A 14 -6.16 13.61 22.90
N GLY A 15 -7.35 13.33 22.39
CA GLY A 15 -8.21 12.24 22.86
C GLY A 15 -7.61 10.83 22.70
N PRO A 16 -8.06 9.85 23.51
CA PRO A 16 -7.53 8.47 23.48
C PRO A 16 -7.89 7.71 22.19
N SER A 17 -9.07 8.00 21.61
CA SER A 17 -9.55 7.41 20.36
C SER A 17 -9.13 8.20 19.10
N GLN A 18 -8.34 9.25 19.26
CA GLN A 18 -7.91 10.08 18.14
C GLN A 18 -7.05 9.26 17.17
N THR A 19 -7.40 9.30 15.90
CA THR A 19 -6.65 8.67 14.80
C THR A 19 -5.92 9.71 13.95
N MET A 20 -6.50 10.91 13.78
CA MET A 20 -5.84 12.05 13.15
C MET A 20 -4.52 12.40 13.85
N GLY A 21 -3.45 12.56 13.07
CA GLY A 21 -2.11 12.86 13.58
C GLY A 21 -1.34 11.66 14.12
N ARG A 22 -1.97 10.48 14.25
CA ARG A 22 -1.32 9.20 14.64
C ARG A 22 -1.22 8.21 13.48
N SER A 23 -2.18 8.27 12.57
CA SER A 23 -2.30 7.35 11.44
C SER A 23 -2.59 8.12 10.16
N HIS A 24 -2.09 7.61 9.03
CA HIS A 24 -2.57 8.03 7.72
C HIS A 24 -3.95 7.41 7.47
N HIS A 25 -4.86 8.24 6.97
CA HIS A 25 -6.22 7.82 6.63
C HIS A 25 -6.37 7.37 5.17
N SER A 26 -5.39 7.72 4.34
CA SER A 26 -5.26 7.21 2.97
C SER A 26 -4.63 5.82 2.96
N CYS A 27 -4.93 5.04 1.90
CA CYS A 27 -4.22 3.79 1.67
C CYS A 27 -2.81 4.08 1.14
N GLY A 28 -1.80 3.36 1.65
CA GLY A 28 -0.58 3.14 0.90
C GLY A 28 -0.82 2.08 -0.17
N ALA A 29 -0.01 2.06 -1.23
CA ALA A 29 -0.09 1.04 -2.26
C ALA A 29 1.30 0.48 -2.53
N THR A 30 1.36 -0.82 -2.78
CA THR A 30 2.55 -1.46 -3.35
C THR A 30 2.61 -1.20 -4.85
N TYR A 31 3.80 -1.33 -5.44
CA TYR A 31 4.00 -1.26 -6.89
C TYR A 31 4.87 -2.43 -7.38
N GLY A 32 4.75 -2.77 -8.66
CA GLY A 32 5.64 -3.74 -9.31
C GLY A 32 5.43 -5.18 -8.86
N LEU A 33 4.29 -5.52 -8.26
CA LEU A 33 4.00 -6.90 -7.84
C LEU A 33 3.93 -7.84 -9.03
N LEU A 34 3.00 -7.56 -9.94
CA LEU A 34 2.75 -8.32 -11.16
C LEU A 34 1.76 -7.50 -12.00
N GLU A 35 2.26 -6.61 -12.84
CA GLU A 35 1.38 -5.78 -13.70
C GLU A 35 0.66 -6.63 -14.78
N ARG A 36 0.93 -7.93 -14.84
CA ARG A 36 0.27 -8.89 -15.73
C ARG A 36 -1.20 -9.07 -15.35
N CYS A 37 -2.04 -9.15 -16.37
CA CYS A 37 -3.47 -9.41 -16.28
C CYS A 37 -3.91 -10.34 -17.42
N ASN A 38 -4.91 -11.18 -17.19
CA ASN A 38 -5.50 -12.05 -18.21
C ASN A 38 -6.79 -11.48 -18.82
N PHE A 39 -7.13 -10.22 -18.53
CA PHE A 39 -8.32 -9.56 -19.07
C PHE A 39 -7.97 -8.70 -20.29
N ALA A 40 -8.94 -8.48 -21.16
CA ALA A 40 -8.81 -7.65 -22.37
C ALA A 40 -9.47 -6.26 -22.20
N CYS A 41 -9.29 -5.63 -21.03
CA CYS A 41 -9.87 -4.33 -20.73
C CYS A 41 -9.42 -3.26 -21.74
N THR A 42 -10.36 -2.62 -22.42
CA THR A 42 -10.08 -1.61 -23.46
C THR A 42 -9.61 -0.26 -22.91
N SER A 43 -9.85 0.01 -21.63
CA SER A 43 -9.51 1.26 -20.94
C SER A 43 -8.51 1.07 -19.79
N CYS A 44 -7.67 0.03 -19.84
CA CYS A 44 -6.68 -0.20 -18.79
C CYS A 44 -5.53 0.81 -18.85
N TYR A 45 -5.27 1.51 -17.75
CA TYR A 45 -4.20 2.52 -17.68
C TYR A 45 -2.79 1.91 -17.71
N LEU A 46 -2.63 0.62 -17.39
CA LEU A 46 -1.33 -0.07 -17.41
C LEU A 46 -0.81 -0.30 -18.85
N GLY A 47 -1.68 -0.24 -19.85
CA GLY A 47 -1.31 -0.36 -21.27
C GLY A 47 -0.80 -1.75 -21.68
N LYS A 48 -0.37 -1.87 -22.95
CA LYS A 48 0.03 -3.16 -23.54
C LYS A 48 1.33 -3.73 -22.95
N GLY A 49 2.21 -2.87 -22.42
CA GLY A 49 3.51 -3.27 -21.88
C GLY A 49 3.42 -3.98 -20.53
N ALA A 50 2.33 -3.81 -19.79
CA ALA A 50 2.16 -4.32 -18.42
C ALA A 50 2.41 -5.83 -18.30
N ASN A 51 1.95 -6.60 -19.29
CA ASN A 51 2.12 -8.05 -19.33
C ASN A 51 3.57 -8.51 -19.57
N ALA A 52 4.45 -7.61 -20.02
CA ALA A 52 5.87 -7.88 -20.25
C ALA A 52 6.77 -7.33 -19.14
N THR A 53 6.22 -6.57 -18.19
CA THR A 53 6.98 -6.05 -17.05
C THR A 53 7.34 -7.18 -16.10
N ALA A 54 8.61 -7.25 -15.71
CA ALA A 54 9.07 -8.19 -14.71
C ALA A 54 8.45 -7.86 -13.34
N ALA A 55 8.00 -8.91 -12.63
CA ALA A 55 7.56 -8.82 -11.25
C ALA A 55 8.74 -8.56 -10.31
N LEU A 56 8.54 -7.73 -9.29
CA LEU A 56 9.41 -7.71 -8.12
C LEU A 56 9.29 -9.01 -7.34
N SER A 57 10.35 -9.36 -6.63
CA SER A 57 10.36 -10.50 -5.73
C SER A 57 9.40 -10.30 -4.56
N SER A 58 8.92 -11.39 -3.97
CA SER A 58 8.08 -11.34 -2.77
C SER A 58 8.79 -10.69 -1.56
N GLU A 59 10.13 -10.73 -1.53
CA GLU A 59 10.95 -10.04 -0.55
C GLU A 59 10.91 -8.52 -0.71
N GLU A 60 11.07 -8.02 -1.93
CA GLU A 60 10.97 -6.59 -2.22
C GLU A 60 9.56 -6.07 -1.90
N VAL A 61 8.52 -6.83 -2.21
CA VAL A 61 7.13 -6.49 -1.88
C VAL A 61 6.92 -6.43 -0.36
N ARG A 62 7.48 -7.39 0.39
CA ARG A 62 7.45 -7.38 1.86
C ARG A 62 8.16 -6.15 2.41
N HIS A 63 9.31 -5.78 1.84
CA HIS A 63 10.03 -4.57 2.23
C HIS A 63 9.21 -3.29 1.99
N GLN A 64 8.45 -3.22 0.89
CA GLN A 64 7.49 -2.14 0.66
C GLN A 64 6.42 -2.11 1.75
N LEU A 65 5.81 -3.25 2.09
CA LEU A 65 4.78 -3.34 3.12
C LEU A 65 5.29 -2.93 4.51
N ASP A 66 6.52 -3.30 4.86
CA ASP A 66 7.16 -2.88 6.12
C ASP A 66 7.38 -1.36 6.16
N THR A 67 7.80 -0.79 5.03
CA THR A 67 7.96 0.66 4.87
C THR A 67 6.61 1.37 4.99
N LEU A 68 5.59 0.87 4.30
CA LEU A 68 4.22 1.38 4.40
C LEU A 68 3.71 1.29 5.83
N ARG A 69 3.95 0.20 6.56
CA ARG A 69 3.51 0.08 7.96
C ARG A 69 4.13 1.15 8.85
N ARG A 70 5.44 1.41 8.71
CA ARG A 70 6.12 2.50 9.44
C ARG A 70 5.56 3.87 9.07
N PHE A 71 5.30 4.10 7.79
CA PHE A 71 4.81 5.40 7.30
C PHE A 71 3.35 5.64 7.65
N LEU A 72 2.47 4.66 7.46
CA LEU A 72 1.04 4.77 7.65
C LEU A 72 0.64 4.78 9.13
N GLY A 73 1.41 4.11 9.99
CA GLY A 73 1.11 4.03 11.43
C GLY A 73 0.00 3.04 11.78
N PRO A 74 -0.44 3.02 13.06
CA PRO A 74 -1.47 2.10 13.54
C PRO A 74 -2.75 2.19 12.72
N GLN A 75 -3.43 1.08 12.42
CA GLN A 75 -4.68 1.07 11.64
C GLN A 75 -4.55 1.64 10.21
N GLY A 76 -3.31 1.89 9.74
CA GLY A 76 -3.03 2.26 8.36
C GLY A 76 -3.47 1.15 7.40
N LYS A 77 -3.93 1.56 6.22
CA LYS A 77 -4.43 0.64 5.19
C LYS A 77 -3.40 0.52 4.07
N ALA A 78 -3.14 -0.69 3.61
CA ALA A 78 -2.30 -0.94 2.46
C ALA A 78 -3.11 -1.65 1.38
N GLN A 79 -2.92 -1.24 0.14
CA GLN A 79 -3.48 -1.88 -1.04
C GLN A 79 -2.38 -2.68 -1.73
N ILE A 80 -2.67 -3.95 -1.95
CA ILE A 80 -1.93 -4.83 -2.84
C ILE A 80 -2.64 -4.74 -4.19
N THR A 81 -1.95 -4.17 -5.18
CA THR A 81 -2.52 -3.90 -6.51
C THR A 81 -1.50 -4.23 -7.59
N ALA A 82 -2.02 -4.63 -8.75
CA ALA A 82 -1.29 -5.16 -9.89
C ALA A 82 -2.25 -5.16 -11.10
N GLY A 83 -1.95 -5.94 -12.15
CA GLY A 83 -2.91 -6.25 -13.21
C GLY A 83 -4.06 -7.11 -12.70
N GLU A 84 -3.79 -8.38 -12.38
CA GLU A 84 -4.72 -9.29 -11.68
C GLU A 84 -3.98 -9.97 -10.51
N VAL A 85 -4.29 -9.53 -9.28
CA VAL A 85 -3.56 -9.94 -8.07
C VAL A 85 -3.70 -11.43 -7.80
N THR A 86 -4.80 -12.06 -8.22
CA THR A 86 -5.01 -13.50 -8.02
C THR A 86 -4.11 -14.38 -8.89
N LEU A 87 -3.40 -13.81 -9.89
CA LEU A 87 -2.39 -14.53 -10.66
C LEU A 87 -1.05 -14.68 -9.93
N LEU A 88 -0.89 -14.05 -8.75
CA LEU A 88 0.30 -14.22 -7.93
C LEU A 88 0.38 -15.66 -7.41
N PRO A 89 1.56 -16.31 -7.48
CA PRO A 89 1.72 -17.65 -6.94
C PRO A 89 1.54 -17.63 -5.42
N VAL A 90 0.66 -18.50 -4.92
CA VAL A 90 0.54 -18.76 -3.49
C VAL A 90 1.62 -19.78 -3.13
N ALA A 91 2.52 -19.44 -2.20
CA ALA A 91 3.42 -20.43 -1.63
C ALA A 91 2.57 -21.45 -0.85
N VAL A 92 2.58 -22.71 -1.29
CA VAL A 92 1.98 -23.86 -0.58
C VAL A 92 3.00 -24.44 0.37
#